data_AF-A0AAN9CZJ3-F1
#
_entry.id   AF-A0AAN9CZJ3-F1
#
_cell.length_a   1.000
_cell.length_b   1.000
_cell.length_c   1.000
_cell.angle_alpha   90.00
_cell.angle_beta   90.00
_cell.angle_gamma   90.00
#
_symmetry.space_group_name_H-M   'P 1'
#
loop_
_entity.id
_entity.type
_entity.pdbx_description
1 polymer ?
#
loop_
_entity_poly.entity_id
_entity_poly.type
_entity_poly.pdbx_seq_one_letter_code
_entity_poly.pdbx_strand_id
1 'polypeptide(L)'
;MQRSEEERFYMACRAAYLSVFKSSLVNMTSKDQLCTVLQQAGRNPSQKVLDKYWPPGTKKLNFDDFFEILKKEKPAEPDKLMRIFKKFDVNCDGYISHDELSRILTSSGEKMSPEEVDEIFSLADVNKDGKLDYAEFCRLLGSTADQCQTAALEKLEADAKLKRQNFGNQLENPPQSSESQPELSAAPTQSRTELETTQRKDSRSSSRPSSARSRRSSLSTAITMGTGSTKSGRLAEPKSLQDWNHTLMRGCFYLEEDGTIVSLQYRLHIPETTGVYLTIRPLNLSPIPEKPSSWMCVDTALYVVTGNKTKEDSTLVCFTELRDKEKFVWRGELNAGSYLLMPFTTGCRLMKSTRKTSTKPALLVNRTQSGELELTKEFKAALSDIFEVIDLDGSGLLSLEEYNFFEQRTSGEKCDEDAWAICKENFDTRKDELTRQGFLELNLMEANDREGDPRDLWLTLEAMGYNQSLEMVEACPFVIEVYCEDVKATLQTVHLDSGIKMLNSSVQRSITSKAEARSLKGQENVLVYTYKGESRISSVIANKSNQKVTVHINNEQSKNCVSSRGMSMFAVEVPARTKMVCQHVMASNDQQEWTYNCVESIIPSL
;
A
#
# COMPACT_ATOMS: atom_id res chain seq x y z
N MET A 1 20.87 -11.84 2.53
CA MET A 1 20.54 -13.23 2.19
C MET A 1 19.07 -13.56 2.47
N GLN A 2 18.59 -13.47 3.72
CA GLN A 2 17.19 -13.80 4.09
C GLN A 2 16.09 -13.08 3.28
N ARG A 3 16.27 -11.79 2.97
CA ARG A 3 15.31 -10.99 2.18
C ARG A 3 15.13 -11.50 0.73
N SER A 4 16.16 -12.11 0.16
CA SER A 4 16.12 -12.69 -1.19
C SER A 4 15.42 -14.05 -1.24
N GLU A 5 15.44 -14.81 -0.14
CA GLU A 5 14.75 -16.10 -0.05
C GLU A 5 13.23 -15.93 0.11
N GLU A 6 12.81 -14.92 0.89
CA GLU A 6 11.39 -14.62 1.08
C GLU A 6 10.74 -14.08 -0.20
N GLU A 7 11.44 -13.23 -0.96
CA GLU A 7 11.00 -12.77 -2.28
C GLU A 7 10.88 -13.93 -3.28
N ARG A 8 11.85 -14.85 -3.32
CA ARG A 8 11.78 -16.06 -4.16
C ARG A 8 10.62 -16.98 -3.76
N PHE A 9 10.40 -17.14 -2.46
CA PHE A 9 9.31 -17.95 -1.93
C PHE A 9 7.95 -17.36 -2.29
N TYR A 10 7.80 -16.04 -2.17
CA TYR A 10 6.60 -15.33 -2.60
C TYR A 10 6.33 -15.48 -4.09
N MET A 11 7.36 -15.34 -4.93
CA MET A 11 7.24 -15.52 -6.39
C MET A 11 6.83 -16.95 -6.75
N ALA A 12 7.37 -17.96 -6.07
CA ALA A 12 6.96 -19.36 -6.27
C ALA A 12 5.49 -19.60 -5.87
N CYS A 13 5.04 -19.02 -4.75
CA CYS A 13 3.64 -19.10 -4.33
C CYS A 13 2.72 -18.41 -5.36
N ARG A 14 3.12 -17.25 -5.85
CA ARG A 14 2.37 -16.49 -6.86
C ARG A 14 2.28 -17.25 -8.18
N ALA A 15 3.37 -17.82 -8.67
CA ALA A 15 3.39 -18.63 -9.90
C ALA A 15 2.43 -19.82 -9.81
N ALA A 16 2.48 -20.57 -8.70
CA ALA A 16 1.59 -21.70 -8.46
C ALA A 16 0.11 -21.27 -8.42
N TYR A 17 -0.19 -20.16 -7.74
CA TYR A 17 -1.54 -19.62 -7.69
C TYR A 17 -2.05 -19.20 -9.06
N LEU A 18 -1.22 -18.52 -9.84
CA LEU A 18 -1.55 -18.03 -11.17
C LEU A 18 -1.62 -19.12 -12.24
N SER A 19 -1.06 -20.30 -11.97
CA SER A 19 -1.21 -21.46 -12.84
C SER A 19 -2.65 -22.00 -12.87
N VAL A 20 -3.39 -21.82 -11.77
CA VAL A 20 -4.78 -22.26 -11.60
C VAL A 20 -5.77 -21.09 -11.75
N PHE A 21 -5.37 -19.90 -11.31
CA PHE A 21 -6.22 -18.71 -11.32
C PHE A 21 -5.66 -17.61 -12.20
N LYS A 22 -6.55 -16.83 -12.81
CA LYS A 22 -6.16 -15.73 -13.72
C LYS A 22 -5.58 -14.52 -12.99
N SER A 23 -5.73 -14.44 -11.67
CA SER A 23 -5.21 -13.37 -10.81
C SER A 23 -5.11 -13.85 -9.37
N SER A 24 -4.17 -13.29 -8.61
CA SER A 24 -4.02 -13.51 -7.16
C SER A 24 -5.25 -13.00 -6.36
N LEU A 25 -6.10 -12.19 -6.97
CA LEU A 25 -7.33 -11.64 -6.34
C LEU A 25 -8.53 -12.61 -6.43
N VAL A 26 -8.44 -13.65 -7.26
CA VAL A 26 -9.51 -14.66 -7.39
C VAL A 26 -9.46 -15.58 -6.17
N ASN A 27 -10.56 -15.69 -5.42
CA ASN A 27 -10.64 -16.59 -4.28
C ASN A 27 -10.87 -18.05 -4.70
N MET A 28 -10.25 -18.99 -3.99
CA MET A 28 -10.59 -20.40 -4.08
C MET A 28 -11.96 -20.64 -3.45
N THR A 29 -12.83 -21.41 -4.09
CA THR A 29 -14.22 -21.64 -3.68
C THR A 29 -14.55 -23.13 -3.48
N SER A 30 -13.59 -24.02 -3.75
CA SER A 30 -13.73 -25.45 -3.53
C SER A 30 -12.47 -26.08 -2.96
N LYS A 31 -12.67 -27.23 -2.29
CA LYS A 31 -11.58 -28.07 -1.77
C LYS A 31 -10.66 -28.58 -2.88
N ASP A 32 -11.24 -28.87 -4.05
CA ASP A 32 -10.50 -29.35 -5.22
C ASP A 32 -9.54 -28.27 -5.75
N GLN A 33 -10.00 -27.01 -5.79
CA GLN A 33 -9.14 -25.88 -6.16
C GLN A 33 -7.94 -25.71 -5.21
N LEU A 34 -8.16 -25.84 -3.88
CA LEU A 34 -7.07 -25.83 -2.90
C LEU A 34 -6.07 -26.97 -3.18
N CYS A 35 -6.56 -28.17 -3.50
CA CYS A 35 -5.72 -29.31 -3.84
C CYS A 35 -4.86 -29.03 -5.07
N THR A 36 -5.47 -28.55 -6.16
CA THR A 36 -4.75 -28.24 -7.40
C THR A 36 -3.68 -27.18 -7.18
N VAL A 37 -3.97 -26.11 -6.45
CA VAL A 37 -3.00 -25.02 -6.26
C VAL A 37 -1.82 -25.44 -5.38
N LEU A 38 -2.08 -26.27 -4.36
CA LEU A 38 -1.02 -26.87 -3.55
C LEU A 38 -0.13 -27.81 -4.39
N GLN A 39 -0.72 -28.58 -5.31
CA GLN A 39 0.02 -29.40 -6.28
C GLN A 39 0.90 -28.56 -7.21
N GLN A 40 0.37 -27.46 -7.72
CA GLN A 40 1.13 -26.53 -8.57
C GLN A 40 2.27 -25.81 -7.80
N ALA A 41 2.17 -25.74 -6.47
CA ALA A 41 3.24 -25.25 -5.60
C ALA A 41 4.22 -26.35 -5.13
N GLY A 42 4.16 -27.54 -5.73
CA GLY A 42 5.03 -28.65 -5.39
C GLY A 42 4.68 -29.30 -4.04
N ARG A 43 3.41 -29.33 -3.65
CA ARG A 43 2.92 -30.09 -2.49
C ARG A 43 2.02 -31.23 -2.95
N ASN A 44 2.06 -32.35 -2.23
CA ASN A 44 1.11 -33.44 -2.45
C ASN A 44 0.21 -33.59 -1.22
N PRO A 45 -0.87 -32.80 -1.08
CA PRO A 45 -1.69 -32.78 0.13
C PRO A 45 -2.60 -34.00 0.20
N SER A 46 -2.47 -34.81 1.25
CA SER A 46 -3.44 -35.88 1.55
C SER A 46 -4.84 -35.32 1.86
N GLN A 47 -5.88 -36.15 1.79
CA GLN A 47 -7.26 -35.74 2.12
C GLN A 47 -7.36 -35.16 3.53
N LYS A 48 -6.58 -35.68 4.49
CA LYS A 48 -6.48 -35.17 5.86
C LYS A 48 -5.91 -33.75 5.94
N VAL A 49 -4.95 -33.41 5.08
CA VAL A 49 -4.39 -32.04 4.99
C VAL A 49 -5.41 -31.10 4.36
N LEU A 50 -6.11 -31.55 3.33
CA LEU A 50 -7.16 -30.77 2.70
C LEU A 50 -8.35 -30.54 3.67
N ASP A 51 -8.76 -31.52 4.47
CA ASP A 51 -9.81 -31.36 5.49
C ASP A 51 -9.40 -30.42 6.63
N LYS A 52 -8.10 -30.35 6.95
CA LYS A 52 -7.55 -29.43 7.96
C LYS A 52 -7.69 -27.97 7.53
N TYR A 53 -7.47 -27.68 6.24
CA TYR A 53 -7.50 -26.31 5.70
C TYR A 53 -8.81 -25.97 4.96
N TRP A 54 -9.65 -26.96 4.67
CA TRP A 54 -10.98 -26.82 4.11
C TRP A 54 -12.03 -27.56 4.97
N PRO A 55 -12.27 -27.14 6.23
CA PRO A 55 -13.28 -27.77 7.07
C PRO A 55 -14.70 -27.56 6.54
N PRO A 56 -15.68 -28.38 6.96
CA PRO A 56 -17.08 -28.21 6.57
C PRO A 56 -17.60 -26.81 6.94
N GLY A 57 -18.02 -26.04 5.94
CA GLY A 57 -18.51 -24.67 6.10
C GLY A 57 -17.59 -23.57 5.55
N THR A 58 -16.36 -23.92 5.12
CA THR A 58 -15.48 -23.00 4.38
C THR A 58 -16.12 -22.61 3.05
N LYS A 59 -16.31 -21.30 2.84
CA LYS A 59 -16.89 -20.75 1.61
C LYS A 59 -15.85 -20.27 0.61
N LYS A 60 -14.72 -19.73 1.11
CA LYS A 60 -13.63 -19.23 0.28
C LYS A 60 -12.30 -19.15 1.03
N LEU A 61 -11.19 -19.20 0.30
CA LEU A 61 -9.83 -18.91 0.75
C LEU A 61 -9.15 -17.97 -0.27
N ASN A 62 -8.36 -17.00 0.18
CA ASN A 62 -7.66 -16.05 -0.69
C ASN A 62 -6.16 -16.41 -0.86
N PHE A 63 -5.42 -15.57 -1.60
CA PHE A 63 -3.98 -15.80 -1.82
C PHE A 63 -3.17 -15.74 -0.52
N ASP A 64 -3.51 -14.86 0.42
CA ASP A 64 -2.79 -14.77 1.71
C ASP A 64 -3.02 -16.01 2.57
N ASP A 65 -4.25 -16.55 2.59
CA ASP A 65 -4.58 -17.82 3.25
C ASP A 65 -3.74 -18.96 2.65
N PHE A 66 -3.66 -19.01 1.32
CA PHE A 66 -2.84 -19.99 0.60
C PHE A 66 -1.34 -19.84 0.91
N PHE A 67 -0.82 -18.62 0.92
CA PHE A 67 0.56 -18.30 1.24
C PHE A 67 0.92 -18.78 2.67
N GLU A 68 0.02 -18.54 3.63
CA GLU A 68 0.20 -19.00 5.01
C GLU A 68 0.05 -20.52 5.16
N ILE A 69 -0.77 -21.18 4.34
CA ILE A 69 -0.86 -22.65 4.28
C ILE A 69 0.47 -23.24 3.78
N LEU A 70 1.06 -22.66 2.72
CA LEU A 70 2.34 -23.13 2.16
C LEU A 70 3.53 -22.92 3.08
N LYS A 71 3.51 -21.89 3.94
CA LYS A 71 4.52 -21.74 5.00
C LYS A 71 4.45 -22.85 6.04
N LYS A 72 3.25 -23.37 6.32
CA LYS A 72 3.00 -24.39 7.35
C LYS A 72 3.20 -25.81 6.81
N GLU A 73 2.84 -26.05 5.55
CA GLU A 73 3.04 -27.33 4.87
C GLU A 73 4.35 -27.28 4.09
N LYS A 74 5.43 -27.82 4.68
CA LYS A 74 6.75 -27.88 4.03
C LYS A 74 6.81 -28.97 2.94
N PRO A 75 7.71 -28.85 1.95
CA PRO A 75 7.95 -29.92 0.98
C PRO A 75 8.44 -31.20 1.69
N ALA A 76 8.37 -32.33 0.99
CA ALA A 76 8.89 -33.58 1.52
C ALA A 76 10.43 -33.54 1.56
N GLU A 77 11.01 -33.58 2.76
CA GLU A 77 12.47 -33.62 2.94
C GLU A 77 13.09 -34.93 2.42
N PRO A 78 14.32 -34.91 1.86
CA PRO A 78 15.02 -36.12 1.36
C PRO A 78 15.12 -37.25 2.38
N ASP A 79 15.32 -36.91 3.66
CA ASP A 79 15.40 -37.88 4.77
C ASP A 79 14.09 -38.64 5.00
N LYS A 80 12.95 -38.03 4.64
CA LYS A 80 11.63 -38.65 4.73
C LYS A 80 11.41 -39.61 3.55
N LEU A 81 11.90 -39.27 2.36
CA LEU A 81 11.84 -40.11 1.16
C LEU A 81 12.64 -41.41 1.36
N MET A 82 13.84 -41.34 1.93
CA MET A 82 14.64 -42.52 2.29
C MET A 82 13.93 -43.45 3.28
N ARG A 83 13.24 -42.90 4.29
CA ARG A 83 12.45 -43.70 5.25
C ARG A 83 11.24 -44.35 4.61
N ILE A 84 10.65 -43.72 3.60
CA ILE A 84 9.53 -44.28 2.84
C ILE A 84 10.07 -45.38 1.94
N PHE A 85 11.16 -45.15 1.19
CA PHE A 85 11.79 -46.17 0.34
C PHE A 85 12.08 -47.46 1.10
N LYS A 86 12.69 -47.36 2.29
CA LYS A 86 12.96 -48.52 3.17
C LYS A 86 11.70 -49.23 3.71
N LYS A 87 10.54 -48.58 3.70
CA LYS A 87 9.26 -49.23 4.02
C LYS A 87 8.70 -49.97 2.81
N PHE A 88 9.02 -49.52 1.60
CA PHE A 88 8.57 -50.11 0.35
C PHE A 88 9.43 -51.30 -0.07
N ASP A 89 10.75 -51.19 0.06
CA ASP A 89 11.72 -52.28 -0.13
C ASP A 89 11.68 -53.24 1.09
N VAL A 90 10.70 -54.14 1.10
CA VAL A 90 10.48 -55.08 2.20
C VAL A 90 11.54 -56.16 2.25
N ASN A 91 12.08 -56.54 1.09
CA ASN A 91 13.11 -57.56 0.96
C ASN A 91 14.54 -57.01 1.18
N CYS A 92 14.70 -55.68 1.24
CA CYS A 92 15.95 -54.94 1.44
C CYS A 92 17.00 -55.19 0.35
N ASP A 93 16.59 -55.51 -0.88
CA ASP A 93 17.48 -55.72 -2.02
C ASP A 93 17.97 -54.40 -2.64
N GLY A 94 17.49 -53.26 -2.14
CA GLY A 94 17.84 -51.92 -2.61
C GLY A 94 16.96 -51.42 -3.74
N TYR A 95 15.90 -52.16 -4.09
CA TYR A 95 14.95 -51.84 -5.15
C TYR A 95 13.51 -52.05 -4.69
N ILE A 96 12.55 -51.40 -5.35
CA ILE A 96 11.12 -51.62 -5.13
C ILE A 96 10.56 -52.35 -6.34
N SER A 97 10.14 -53.60 -6.16
CA SER A 97 9.44 -54.35 -7.21
C SER A 97 7.99 -53.88 -7.37
N HIS A 98 7.39 -54.18 -8.52
CA HIS A 98 5.98 -53.88 -8.80
C HIS A 98 5.04 -54.44 -7.72
N ASP A 99 5.26 -55.69 -7.32
CA ASP A 99 4.49 -56.34 -6.26
C ASP A 99 4.63 -55.63 -4.90
N GLU A 100 5.81 -55.11 -4.59
CA GLU A 100 6.06 -54.35 -3.36
C GLU A 100 5.39 -52.98 -3.37
N LEU A 101 5.43 -52.28 -4.49
CA LEU A 101 4.73 -51.01 -4.70
C LEU A 101 3.21 -51.21 -4.60
N SER A 102 2.67 -52.20 -5.33
CA SER A 102 1.26 -52.55 -5.37
C SER A 102 0.74 -52.92 -4.01
N ARG A 103 1.45 -53.80 -3.28
CA ARG A 103 1.04 -54.22 -1.94
C ARG A 103 0.89 -53.04 -0.99
N ILE A 104 1.76 -52.03 -1.04
CA ILE A 104 1.73 -50.93 -0.07
C ILE A 104 0.72 -49.85 -0.46
N LEU A 105 0.64 -49.49 -1.75
CA LEU A 105 -0.30 -48.47 -2.24
C LEU A 105 -1.77 -48.96 -2.22
N THR A 106 -2.00 -50.27 -2.24
CA THR A 106 -3.35 -50.85 -2.12
C THR A 106 -3.75 -51.19 -0.68
N SER A 107 -2.80 -51.35 0.25
CA SER A 107 -3.07 -51.79 1.63
C SER A 107 -2.97 -50.70 2.70
N SER A 108 -2.37 -49.54 2.43
CA SER A 108 -2.08 -48.51 3.42
C SER A 108 -2.48 -47.10 2.96
N GLY A 109 -3.18 -46.33 3.81
CA GLY A 109 -3.55 -44.94 3.53
C GLY A 109 -4.76 -44.79 2.60
N GLU A 110 -4.69 -43.82 1.67
CA GLU A 110 -5.64 -43.65 0.57
C GLU A 110 -5.31 -44.70 -0.50
N LYS A 111 -6.19 -45.68 -0.67
CA LYS A 111 -5.92 -46.85 -1.52
C LYS A 111 -6.02 -46.46 -2.99
N MET A 112 -4.98 -46.79 -3.75
CA MET A 112 -4.99 -46.70 -5.21
C MET A 112 -5.52 -48.00 -5.82
N SER A 113 -6.10 -47.90 -7.01
CA SER A 113 -6.51 -49.06 -7.81
C SER A 113 -5.28 -49.77 -8.42
N PRO A 114 -5.35 -51.09 -8.69
CA PRO A 114 -4.27 -51.81 -9.38
C PRO A 114 -3.85 -51.14 -10.69
N GLU A 115 -4.82 -50.62 -11.43
CA GLU A 115 -4.60 -49.93 -12.71
C GLU A 115 -3.80 -48.63 -12.53
N GLU A 116 -4.09 -47.83 -11.50
CA GLU A 116 -3.32 -46.63 -11.16
C GLU A 116 -1.89 -46.97 -10.72
N VAL A 117 -1.70 -48.09 -10.01
CA VAL A 117 -0.36 -48.56 -9.61
C VAL A 117 0.45 -48.98 -10.83
N ASP A 118 -0.17 -49.67 -11.79
CA ASP A 118 0.48 -50.07 -13.05
C ASP A 118 0.96 -48.86 -13.85
N GLU A 119 0.12 -47.84 -13.96
CA GLU A 119 0.46 -46.58 -14.62
C GLU A 119 1.61 -45.87 -13.92
N ILE A 120 1.55 -45.73 -12.60
CA ILE A 120 2.60 -45.09 -11.79
C ILE A 120 3.92 -45.85 -11.92
N PHE A 121 3.89 -47.19 -11.86
CA PHE A 121 5.09 -48.01 -11.98
C PHE A 121 5.73 -47.86 -13.36
N SER A 122 4.92 -47.93 -14.43
CA SER A 122 5.41 -47.77 -15.80
C SER A 122 5.96 -46.37 -16.09
N LEU A 123 5.49 -45.35 -15.37
CA LEU A 123 6.02 -43.98 -15.46
C LEU A 123 7.35 -43.82 -14.70
N ALA A 124 7.52 -44.57 -13.60
CA ALA A 124 8.66 -44.46 -12.71
C ALA A 124 9.89 -45.23 -13.20
N ASP A 125 9.69 -46.43 -13.76
CA ASP A 125 10.71 -47.35 -14.25
C ASP A 125 11.23 -46.89 -15.63
N VAL A 126 12.28 -46.06 -15.63
CA VAL A 126 12.79 -45.46 -16.87
C VAL A 126 13.77 -46.39 -17.57
N ASN A 127 14.55 -47.15 -16.80
CA ASN A 127 15.50 -48.11 -17.36
C ASN A 127 14.80 -49.42 -17.84
N LYS A 128 13.52 -49.60 -17.50
CA LYS A 128 12.66 -50.75 -17.84
C LYS A 128 13.22 -52.08 -17.34
N ASP A 129 13.87 -52.06 -16.18
CA ASP A 129 14.42 -53.27 -15.55
C ASP A 129 13.39 -54.02 -14.70
N GLY A 130 12.16 -53.48 -14.59
CA GLY A 130 11.06 -54.07 -13.84
C GLY A 130 11.14 -53.84 -12.33
N LYS A 131 12.02 -52.95 -11.88
CA LYS A 131 12.19 -52.54 -10.49
C LYS A 131 12.41 -51.02 -10.42
N LEU A 132 12.19 -50.41 -9.26
CA LEU A 132 12.50 -48.99 -9.02
C LEU A 132 13.68 -48.87 -8.08
N ASP A 133 14.79 -48.33 -8.56
CA ASP A 133 15.91 -47.97 -7.70
C ASP A 133 15.59 -46.70 -6.87
N TYR A 134 16.44 -46.39 -5.89
CA TYR A 134 16.23 -45.22 -5.02
C TYR A 134 16.17 -43.89 -5.79
N ALA A 135 16.96 -43.73 -6.85
CA ALA A 135 16.97 -42.54 -7.67
C ALA A 135 15.69 -42.44 -8.51
N GLU A 136 15.20 -43.55 -9.06
CA GLU A 136 13.94 -43.62 -9.80
C GLU A 136 12.72 -43.40 -8.91
N PHE A 137 12.74 -43.92 -7.68
CA PHE A 137 11.71 -43.66 -6.67
C PHE A 137 11.72 -42.20 -6.19
N CYS A 138 12.90 -41.62 -5.95
CA CYS A 138 13.02 -40.20 -5.62
C CYS A 138 12.58 -39.34 -6.80
N ARG A 139 12.88 -39.74 -8.04
CA ARG A 139 12.40 -39.09 -9.25
C ARG A 139 10.88 -39.18 -9.31
N LEU A 140 10.25 -40.34 -9.10
CA LEU A 140 8.80 -40.47 -9.09
C LEU A 140 8.12 -39.51 -8.09
N LEU A 141 8.66 -39.39 -6.87
CA LEU A 141 8.08 -38.58 -5.79
C LEU A 141 8.46 -37.09 -5.86
N GLY A 142 9.64 -36.76 -6.38
CA GLY A 142 10.14 -35.40 -6.54
C GLY A 142 9.74 -34.77 -7.88
N SER A 143 9.69 -35.55 -8.97
CA SER A 143 9.56 -35.02 -10.31
C SER A 143 8.18 -34.46 -10.59
N THR A 144 7.08 -35.01 -10.07
CA THR A 144 5.75 -34.42 -10.31
C THR A 144 5.59 -33.07 -9.60
N ALA A 145 6.15 -32.92 -8.40
CA ALA A 145 6.11 -31.67 -7.63
C ALA A 145 7.06 -30.61 -8.20
N ASP A 146 8.29 -31.01 -8.55
CA ASP A 146 9.29 -30.14 -9.17
C ASP A 146 8.92 -29.79 -10.61
N GLN A 147 8.28 -30.69 -11.38
CA GLN A 147 7.77 -30.39 -12.73
C GLN A 147 6.59 -29.43 -12.69
N CYS A 148 5.65 -29.55 -11.75
CA CYS A 148 4.55 -28.59 -11.64
C CYS A 148 5.07 -27.21 -11.20
N GLN A 149 5.98 -27.16 -10.23
CA GLN A 149 6.58 -25.90 -9.78
C GLN A 149 7.43 -25.27 -10.89
N THR A 150 8.26 -26.06 -11.57
CA THR A 150 9.08 -25.61 -12.70
C THR A 150 8.20 -25.16 -13.86
N ALA A 151 7.16 -25.91 -14.23
CA ALA A 151 6.24 -25.54 -15.30
C ALA A 151 5.41 -24.29 -14.96
N ALA A 152 5.00 -24.11 -13.70
CA ALA A 152 4.29 -22.91 -13.26
C ALA A 152 5.20 -21.66 -13.30
N LEU A 153 6.47 -21.81 -12.88
CA LEU A 153 7.48 -20.76 -12.98
C LEU A 153 7.85 -20.47 -14.44
N GLU A 154 8.07 -21.49 -15.25
CA GLU A 154 8.37 -21.38 -16.67
C GLU A 154 7.21 -20.77 -17.45
N LYS A 155 5.96 -21.07 -17.09
CA LYS A 155 4.77 -20.43 -17.69
C LYS A 155 4.67 -18.96 -17.30
N LEU A 156 4.90 -18.62 -16.03
CA LEU A 156 4.97 -17.23 -15.58
C LEU A 156 6.11 -16.46 -16.27
N GLU A 157 7.28 -17.11 -16.40
CA GLU A 157 8.43 -16.57 -17.13
C GLU A 157 8.20 -16.52 -18.65
N ALA A 158 7.43 -17.45 -19.23
CA ALA A 158 7.08 -17.47 -20.65
C ALA A 158 6.06 -16.38 -20.97
N ASP A 159 5.07 -16.15 -20.11
CA ASP A 159 4.14 -15.02 -20.22
C ASP A 159 4.88 -13.68 -20.08
N ALA A 160 5.85 -13.60 -19.16
CA ALA A 160 6.74 -12.44 -19.04
C ALA A 160 7.72 -12.31 -20.23
N LYS A 161 8.22 -13.42 -20.78
CA LYS A 161 9.10 -13.45 -21.96
C LYS A 161 8.35 -13.13 -23.25
N LEU A 162 7.08 -13.50 -23.38
CA LEU A 162 6.22 -13.15 -24.52
C LEU A 162 5.97 -11.64 -24.52
N LYS A 163 5.74 -11.06 -23.34
CA LYS A 163 5.73 -9.60 -23.14
C LYS A 163 7.08 -8.93 -23.47
N ARG A 164 8.21 -9.55 -23.10
CA ARG A 164 9.58 -9.07 -23.44
C ARG A 164 10.05 -9.38 -24.87
N GLN A 165 9.38 -10.27 -25.62
CA GLN A 165 9.71 -10.57 -27.02
C GLN A 165 8.98 -9.63 -27.99
N ASN A 166 7.80 -9.12 -27.61
CA ASN A 166 7.15 -8.00 -28.30
C ASN A 166 7.86 -6.66 -28.06
N PHE A 167 8.78 -6.62 -27.10
CA PHE A 167 9.47 -5.44 -26.61
C PHE A 167 10.95 -5.79 -26.33
N GLY A 168 11.74 -6.00 -27.40
CA GLY A 168 12.97 -6.81 -27.37
C GLY A 168 14.24 -6.22 -26.72
N ASN A 169 14.73 -6.94 -25.69
CA ASN A 169 16.05 -7.09 -25.04
C ASN A 169 17.35 -6.53 -25.71
N GLN A 170 18.30 -6.00 -24.90
CA GLN A 170 19.37 -6.76 -24.20
C GLN A 170 20.18 -5.96 -23.14
N LEU A 171 20.23 -6.50 -21.92
CA LEU A 171 20.95 -6.03 -20.73
C LEU A 171 22.49 -6.16 -20.79
N GLU A 172 23.16 -5.16 -20.23
CA GLU A 172 24.57 -5.10 -19.83
C GLU A 172 24.98 -6.09 -18.73
N ASN A 173 26.31 -6.28 -18.58
CA ASN A 173 26.94 -6.77 -17.35
C ASN A 173 27.76 -5.64 -16.66
N PRO A 174 27.74 -5.50 -15.32
CA PRO A 174 28.42 -4.43 -14.57
C PRO A 174 29.72 -4.87 -13.87
N PRO A 175 30.56 -3.92 -13.39
CA PRO A 175 31.46 -4.11 -12.24
C PRO A 175 31.06 -3.18 -11.06
N GLN A 176 30.81 -3.70 -9.86
CA GLN A 176 31.75 -3.95 -8.75
C GLN A 176 32.32 -2.72 -8.02
N SER A 177 31.71 -2.42 -6.86
CA SER A 177 32.25 -2.20 -5.50
C SER A 177 33.67 -1.66 -5.23
N SER A 178 33.77 -0.70 -4.30
CA SER A 178 34.66 -0.70 -3.10
C SER A 178 34.46 0.60 -2.28
N GLU A 179 34.02 0.53 -1.02
CA GLU A 179 34.81 0.63 0.24
C GLU A 179 35.52 1.98 0.44
N SER A 180 35.34 2.75 1.53
CA SER A 180 35.79 2.42 2.90
C SER A 180 35.45 3.55 3.92
N GLN A 181 35.28 3.21 5.20
CA GLN A 181 35.36 4.10 6.40
C GLN A 181 36.81 4.08 6.97
N PRO A 182 37.15 4.42 8.26
CA PRO A 182 36.48 5.15 9.37
C PRO A 182 37.43 6.09 10.19
N GLU A 183 36.95 6.51 11.39
CA GLU A 183 37.64 6.83 12.67
C GLU A 183 37.43 8.28 13.17
N LEU A 184 37.36 8.65 14.47
CA LEU A 184 36.86 8.13 15.77
C LEU A 184 37.21 9.21 16.84
N SER A 185 36.59 9.14 18.03
CA SER A 185 36.96 9.81 19.33
C SER A 185 36.49 11.27 19.55
N ALA A 186 36.20 11.79 20.75
CA ALA A 186 35.87 11.30 22.10
C ALA A 186 35.39 12.51 22.96
N ALA A 187 34.66 12.26 24.06
CA ALA A 187 34.12 13.25 25.03
C ALA A 187 35.20 13.80 26.02
N PRO A 188 34.94 14.79 26.93
CA PRO A 188 34.15 14.56 28.18
C PRO A 188 33.40 15.76 28.85
N THR A 189 32.30 15.41 29.53
CA THR A 189 31.78 15.72 30.90
C THR A 189 32.06 17.01 31.72
N GLN A 190 31.01 17.38 32.52
CA GLN A 190 30.92 18.13 33.81
C GLN A 190 30.61 19.65 33.72
N SER A 191 29.78 20.31 34.55
CA SER A 191 29.13 20.03 35.85
C SER A 191 28.04 21.07 36.20
N ARG A 192 27.12 20.66 37.09
CA ARG A 192 26.19 21.38 38.02
C ARG A 192 26.49 22.85 38.38
N THR A 193 25.45 23.63 38.76
CA THR A 193 25.10 24.04 40.15
C THR A 193 23.74 24.78 40.21
N GLU A 194 23.06 24.65 41.35
CA GLU A 194 21.71 25.04 41.77
C GLU A 194 21.55 26.51 42.21
N LEU A 195 20.28 26.95 42.40
CA LEU A 195 19.64 27.65 43.55
C LEU A 195 18.45 28.51 43.02
N GLU A 196 17.19 28.17 43.34
CA GLU A 196 16.39 28.63 44.51
C GLU A 196 16.24 30.17 44.56
N THR A 197 15.10 30.83 44.79
CA THR A 197 13.83 30.61 45.53
C THR A 197 12.90 31.78 45.11
N THR A 198 11.56 31.73 45.13
CA THR A 198 10.74 32.14 46.29
C THR A 198 9.24 32.13 45.95
N GLN A 199 8.45 31.86 47.00
CA GLN A 199 7.02 31.57 47.09
C GLN A 199 6.09 32.80 47.13
N ARG A 200 4.78 32.59 46.88
CA ARG A 200 3.59 32.99 47.71
C ARG A 200 2.29 32.48 47.01
N LYS A 201 1.54 31.51 47.56
CA LYS A 201 0.38 31.59 48.51
C LYS A 201 -0.75 32.51 48.03
N ASP A 202 -2.05 32.25 48.17
CA ASP A 202 -2.93 31.16 48.66
C ASP A 202 -4.37 31.64 48.35
N SER A 203 -5.35 30.75 48.12
CA SER A 203 -6.70 30.87 48.71
C SER A 203 -7.62 29.71 48.31
N ARG A 204 -8.43 29.29 49.31
CA ARG A 204 -9.15 28.01 49.44
C ARG A 204 -10.66 28.14 49.19
N SER A 205 -11.27 26.95 49.10
CA SER A 205 -12.67 26.55 49.39
C SER A 205 -13.61 26.52 48.17
N SER A 206 -14.49 25.54 47.98
CA SER A 206 -15.23 24.70 48.93
C SER A 206 -15.61 23.31 48.35
N SER A 207 -16.00 22.40 49.24
CA SER A 207 -16.27 20.98 49.01
C SER A 207 -17.73 20.61 49.31
N ARG A 208 -18.37 19.70 48.54
CA ARG A 208 -19.06 18.44 48.99
C ARG A 208 -19.90 17.75 47.87
N PRO A 209 -20.28 16.45 47.99
CA PRO A 209 -20.02 15.43 46.95
C PRO A 209 -21.26 14.70 46.41
N SER A 210 -21.12 13.92 45.32
CA SER A 210 -22.09 12.87 44.95
C SER A 210 -21.47 11.58 44.40
N SER A 211 -21.92 10.48 45.01
CA SER A 211 -22.11 9.08 44.57
C SER A 211 -21.17 8.38 43.58
N ALA A 212 -20.78 7.16 43.98
CA ALA A 212 -19.96 6.19 43.27
C ALA A 212 -20.51 5.79 41.88
N ARG A 213 -20.04 6.46 40.83
CA ARG A 213 -19.73 5.81 39.55
C ARG A 213 -18.40 5.10 39.74
N SER A 214 -18.28 3.85 39.32
CA SER A 214 -16.96 3.27 39.02
C SER A 214 -16.25 4.29 38.12
N ARG A 215 -15.28 5.02 38.69
CA ARG A 215 -14.68 6.19 38.03
C ARG A 215 -13.77 5.65 36.95
N ARG A 216 -14.33 5.40 35.76
CA ARG A 216 -13.51 5.34 34.55
C ARG A 216 -12.71 6.63 34.51
N SER A 217 -11.41 6.46 34.42
CA SER A 217 -10.42 7.49 34.20
C SER A 217 -10.69 8.14 32.84
N SER A 218 -11.56 9.16 32.80
CA SER A 218 -11.94 9.82 31.56
C SER A 218 -11.38 11.24 31.46
N LEU A 219 -10.89 11.59 30.27
CA LEU A 219 -10.63 12.95 29.82
C LEU A 219 -11.74 13.34 28.84
N SER A 220 -12.16 14.60 28.85
CA SER A 220 -13.15 15.13 27.91
C SER A 220 -12.62 16.38 27.24
N THR A 221 -12.85 16.47 25.93
CA THR A 221 -12.44 17.59 25.09
C THR A 221 -13.62 18.07 24.27
N ALA A 222 -13.97 19.34 24.42
CA ALA A 222 -15.01 20.00 23.64
C ALA A 222 -14.38 21.17 22.87
N ILE A 223 -14.49 21.14 21.54
CA ILE A 223 -13.98 22.19 20.65
C ILE A 223 -15.10 22.53 19.67
N THR A 224 -15.40 23.83 19.56
CA THR A 224 -16.31 24.35 18.55
C THR A 224 -15.51 25.03 17.44
N MET A 225 -15.87 24.73 16.21
CA MET A 225 -15.23 25.21 14.98
C MET A 225 -16.27 26.00 14.19
N GLY A 226 -15.94 27.24 13.84
CA GLY A 226 -16.82 28.13 13.07
C GLY A 226 -17.00 27.69 11.62
N THR A 227 -17.90 28.36 10.90
CA THR A 227 -18.11 28.13 9.47
C THR A 227 -16.87 28.48 8.66
N GLY A 228 -16.52 27.63 7.68
CA GLY A 228 -15.36 27.80 6.82
C GLY A 228 -15.51 28.98 5.86
N SER A 229 -15.37 30.21 6.36
CA SER A 229 -15.10 31.43 5.59
C SER A 229 -14.93 32.68 6.48
N THR A 230 -15.17 32.63 7.78
CA THR A 230 -15.17 33.86 8.60
C THR A 230 -14.09 33.85 9.68
N LYS A 231 -12.96 34.49 9.33
CA LYS A 231 -11.93 35.06 10.21
C LYS A 231 -11.00 34.06 10.91
N SER A 232 -9.87 33.73 10.28
CA SER A 232 -8.52 33.80 10.87
C SER A 232 -7.46 33.43 9.84
N GLY A 233 -6.31 34.12 9.82
CA GLY A 233 -5.08 33.59 9.20
C GLY A 233 -4.94 33.57 7.67
N ARG A 234 -5.55 34.49 6.90
CA ARG A 234 -5.19 34.63 5.47
C ARG A 234 -3.70 34.97 5.36
N LEU A 235 -2.88 33.97 5.09
CA LEU A 235 -1.51 34.21 4.68
C LEU A 235 -1.60 34.69 3.24
N ALA A 236 -1.50 36.00 3.07
CA ALA A 236 -1.64 36.62 1.77
C ALA A 236 -0.56 36.07 0.84
N GLU A 237 -0.99 35.63 -0.34
CA GLU A 237 -0.12 35.31 -1.45
C GLU A 237 0.92 36.43 -1.62
N PRO A 238 2.21 36.10 -1.78
CA PRO A 238 3.23 37.11 -2.03
C PRO A 238 2.80 38.00 -3.22
N LYS A 239 2.84 39.33 -3.04
CA LYS A 239 2.41 40.26 -4.09
C LYS A 239 3.23 40.13 -5.38
N SER A 240 4.47 39.66 -5.26
CA SER A 240 5.42 39.39 -6.33
C SER A 240 5.49 37.91 -6.73
N LEU A 241 4.51 37.06 -6.36
CA LEU A 241 4.57 35.62 -6.64
C LEU A 241 4.70 35.31 -8.14
N GLN A 242 4.17 36.18 -9.01
CA GLN A 242 4.29 36.05 -10.46
C GLN A 242 5.75 36.15 -10.95
N ASP A 243 6.60 36.84 -10.21
CA ASP A 243 8.02 37.04 -10.51
C ASP A 243 8.90 35.93 -9.90
N TRP A 244 8.33 35.06 -9.05
CA TRP A 244 9.06 33.99 -8.38
C TRP A 244 9.27 32.80 -9.33
N ASN A 245 10.37 32.09 -9.13
CA ASN A 245 10.63 30.84 -9.83
C ASN A 245 9.59 29.79 -9.42
N HIS A 246 8.92 29.19 -10.39
CA HIS A 246 7.83 28.24 -10.17
C HIS A 246 8.19 26.84 -10.66
N THR A 247 7.89 25.83 -9.85
CA THR A 247 7.96 24.41 -10.22
C THR A 247 6.71 23.71 -9.72
N LEU A 248 6.16 22.82 -10.54
CA LEU A 248 4.92 22.11 -10.28
C LEU A 248 5.18 20.60 -10.38
N MET A 249 4.43 19.83 -9.61
CA MET A 249 4.40 18.38 -9.72
C MET A 249 3.02 17.86 -9.33
N ARG A 250 2.46 16.97 -10.14
CA ARG A 250 1.20 16.28 -9.84
C ARG A 250 1.47 15.00 -9.07
N GLY A 251 0.39 14.47 -8.51
CA GLY A 251 0.38 13.20 -7.82
C GLY A 251 -1.02 12.74 -7.51
N CYS A 252 -1.12 11.62 -6.81
CA CYS A 252 -2.40 11.07 -6.41
C CYS A 252 -2.29 10.37 -5.05
N PHE A 253 -3.35 10.49 -4.25
CA PHE A 253 -3.59 9.59 -3.13
C PHE A 253 -4.39 8.41 -3.62
N TYR A 254 -3.93 7.18 -3.36
CA TYR A 254 -4.68 5.96 -3.64
C TYR A 254 -5.09 5.31 -2.33
N LEU A 255 -6.32 4.83 -2.26
CA LEU A 255 -6.84 4.06 -1.14
C LEU A 255 -6.69 2.57 -1.43
N GLU A 256 -5.80 1.92 -0.68
CA GLU A 256 -5.52 0.49 -0.79
C GLU A 256 -6.61 -0.36 -0.14
N GLU A 257 -6.55 -1.68 -0.40
CA GLU A 257 -7.61 -2.58 0.02
C GLU A 257 -7.81 -2.65 1.54
N ASP A 258 -6.72 -2.56 2.28
CA ASP A 258 -6.62 -2.57 3.74
C ASP A 258 -7.00 -1.22 4.39
N GLY A 259 -7.35 -0.22 3.57
CA GLY A 259 -7.67 1.14 3.99
C GLY A 259 -6.46 2.05 4.16
N THR A 260 -5.25 1.57 3.84
CA THR A 260 -4.04 2.39 3.79
C THR A 260 -4.14 3.39 2.65
N ILE A 261 -3.65 4.61 2.87
CA ILE A 261 -3.55 5.61 1.80
C ILE A 261 -2.07 5.72 1.39
N VAL A 262 -1.80 5.52 0.10
CA VAL A 262 -0.47 5.64 -0.48
C VAL A 262 -0.39 6.81 -1.45
N SER A 263 0.81 7.37 -1.60
CA SER A 263 1.09 8.44 -2.54
C SER A 263 2.58 8.49 -2.87
N LEU A 264 2.93 9.10 -3.99
CA LEU A 264 4.32 9.42 -4.30
C LEU A 264 4.89 10.40 -3.27
N GLN A 265 6.19 10.29 -3.05
CA GLN A 265 6.96 11.28 -2.34
C GLN A 265 7.82 12.05 -3.33
N TYR A 266 8.25 13.24 -2.94
CA TYR A 266 9.01 14.12 -3.83
C TYR A 266 10.26 14.63 -3.15
N ARG A 267 11.34 14.75 -3.91
CA ARG A 267 12.58 15.35 -3.45
C ARG A 267 12.66 16.76 -3.99
N LEU A 268 12.64 17.74 -3.08
CA LEU A 268 12.84 19.14 -3.39
C LEU A 268 14.30 19.52 -3.11
N HIS A 269 15.00 20.02 -4.11
CA HIS A 269 16.32 20.60 -3.94
C HIS A 269 16.25 22.13 -4.04
N ILE A 270 16.74 22.79 -3.01
CA ILE A 270 16.89 24.24 -2.92
C ILE A 270 18.38 24.56 -3.06
N PRO A 271 18.83 25.21 -4.16
CA PRO A 271 20.25 25.49 -4.38
C PRO A 271 20.83 26.50 -3.37
N GLU A 272 20.09 27.56 -3.07
CA GLU A 272 20.48 28.62 -2.14
C GLU A 272 19.31 28.98 -1.23
N THR A 273 19.60 29.47 -0.02
CA THR A 273 18.55 29.88 0.94
C THR A 273 17.64 30.91 0.30
N THR A 274 16.33 30.68 0.34
CA THR A 274 15.35 31.52 -0.37
C THR A 274 13.99 31.54 0.35
N GLY A 275 13.21 32.58 0.08
CA GLY A 275 11.80 32.62 0.41
C GLY A 275 11.02 31.60 -0.43
N VAL A 276 10.21 30.77 0.22
CA VAL A 276 9.43 29.70 -0.41
C VAL A 276 7.95 29.84 -0.08
N TYR A 277 7.12 29.70 -1.11
CA TYR A 277 5.68 29.54 -0.99
C TYR A 277 5.31 28.16 -1.53
N LEU A 278 4.91 27.26 -0.63
CA LEU A 278 4.53 25.88 -0.94
C LEU A 278 3.02 25.74 -0.91
N THR A 279 2.48 25.06 -1.90
CA THR A 279 1.05 24.78 -1.96
C THR A 279 0.78 23.34 -2.37
N ILE A 280 -0.29 22.76 -1.82
CA ILE A 280 -0.86 21.49 -2.27
C ILE A 280 -2.39 21.63 -2.31
N ARG A 281 -3.01 21.06 -3.34
CA ARG A 281 -4.47 21.04 -3.47
C ARG A 281 -4.95 19.84 -4.28
N PRO A 282 -6.18 19.36 -4.09
CA PRO A 282 -6.81 18.44 -5.03
C PRO A 282 -6.79 18.99 -6.46
N LEU A 283 -6.59 18.09 -7.43
CA LEU A 283 -6.61 18.40 -8.84
C LEU A 283 -8.02 18.15 -9.38
N ASN A 284 -8.66 19.21 -9.88
CA ASN A 284 -9.95 19.11 -10.55
C ASN A 284 -9.73 18.64 -11.99
N LEU A 285 -10.22 17.46 -12.33
CA LEU A 285 -10.17 16.90 -13.69
C LEU A 285 -11.45 17.19 -14.49
N SER A 286 -12.50 17.70 -13.83
CA SER A 286 -13.74 17.99 -14.53
C SER A 286 -13.55 19.09 -15.58
N PRO A 287 -13.95 18.84 -16.84
CA PRO A 287 -13.94 19.87 -17.88
C PRO A 287 -15.08 20.88 -17.70
N ILE A 288 -16.02 20.63 -16.79
CA ILE A 288 -17.20 21.48 -16.54
C ILE A 288 -16.96 22.28 -15.25
N PRO A 289 -16.79 23.62 -15.32
CA PRO A 289 -16.50 24.45 -14.15
C PRO A 289 -17.55 24.36 -13.04
N GLU A 290 -18.82 24.16 -13.40
CA GLU A 290 -19.96 24.09 -12.45
C GLU A 290 -20.09 22.73 -11.74
N LYS A 291 -19.36 21.72 -12.21
CA LYS A 291 -19.41 20.35 -11.66
C LYS A 291 -17.99 19.88 -11.35
N PRO A 292 -17.39 20.30 -10.22
CA PRO A 292 -16.05 19.88 -9.85
C PRO A 292 -15.99 18.36 -9.62
N SER A 293 -14.78 17.79 -9.70
CA SER A 293 -14.53 16.40 -9.34
C SER A 293 -15.01 16.07 -7.92
N SER A 294 -15.49 14.84 -7.71
CA SER A 294 -16.07 14.39 -6.43
C SER A 294 -15.07 14.45 -5.26
N TRP A 295 -13.78 14.26 -5.53
CA TRP A 295 -12.70 14.27 -4.55
C TRP A 295 -12.20 15.67 -4.18
N MET A 296 -12.74 16.76 -4.75
CA MET A 296 -12.33 18.13 -4.38
C MET A 296 -12.57 18.44 -2.89
N CYS A 297 -13.42 17.66 -2.22
CA CYS A 297 -13.65 17.76 -0.79
C CYS A 297 -12.53 17.15 0.09
N VAL A 298 -11.62 16.35 -0.48
CA VAL A 298 -10.54 15.67 0.25
C VAL A 298 -9.53 16.70 0.76
N ASP A 299 -9.11 16.56 2.02
CA ASP A 299 -8.08 17.43 2.57
C ASP A 299 -6.69 16.99 2.14
N THR A 300 -5.84 17.95 1.85
CA THR A 300 -4.45 17.70 1.46
C THR A 300 -3.52 18.48 2.37
N ALA A 301 -2.40 17.91 2.76
CA ALA A 301 -1.31 18.60 3.42
C ALA A 301 0.01 18.08 2.86
N LEU A 302 1.06 18.88 2.97
CA LEU A 302 2.38 18.54 2.52
C LEU A 302 3.33 18.69 3.69
N TYR A 303 3.96 17.60 4.10
CA TYR A 303 4.96 17.58 5.17
C TYR A 303 6.35 17.64 4.56
N VAL A 304 7.15 18.62 4.99
CA VAL A 304 8.52 18.82 4.52
C VAL A 304 9.48 18.37 5.60
N VAL A 305 10.34 17.40 5.28
CA VAL A 305 11.38 16.88 6.18
C VAL A 305 12.77 17.01 5.56
N THR A 306 13.80 17.03 6.41
CA THR A 306 15.19 17.04 5.95
C THR A 306 15.56 15.72 5.26
N GLY A 307 16.23 15.82 4.10
CA GLY A 307 16.56 14.69 3.22
C GLY A 307 17.88 13.97 3.53
N ASN A 308 18.23 13.74 4.81
CA ASN A 308 19.48 13.06 5.19
C ASN A 308 19.47 11.55 4.85
N LYS A 309 20.66 10.97 4.66
CA LYS A 309 20.90 9.60 4.15
C LYS A 309 20.32 8.46 5.02
N THR A 310 19.97 8.72 6.28
CA THR A 310 19.40 7.75 7.24
C THR A 310 17.96 8.13 7.60
N LYS A 311 17.01 7.18 7.46
CA LYS A 311 15.59 7.38 7.81
C LYS A 311 15.35 7.77 9.28
N GLU A 312 16.34 7.59 10.15
CA GLU A 312 16.24 7.83 11.60
C GLU A 312 16.49 9.30 12.00
N ASP A 313 17.20 10.08 11.17
CA ASP A 313 17.58 11.47 11.47
C ASP A 313 16.72 12.53 10.75
N SER A 314 15.72 12.11 9.97
CA SER A 314 14.83 13.05 9.28
C SER A 314 14.05 13.88 10.29
N THR A 315 14.18 15.21 10.21
CA THR A 315 13.50 16.19 11.07
C THR A 315 12.37 16.87 10.31
N LEU A 316 11.24 17.10 10.98
CA LEU A 316 10.14 17.89 10.43
C LEU A 316 10.58 19.35 10.35
N VAL A 317 10.58 19.92 9.15
CA VAL A 317 10.94 21.32 8.89
C VAL A 317 9.69 22.18 8.96
N CYS A 318 8.72 21.88 8.10
CA CYS A 318 7.44 22.60 8.02
C CYS A 318 6.35 21.70 7.42
N PHE A 319 5.12 22.21 7.41
CA PHE A 319 4.02 21.56 6.74
C PHE A 319 2.95 22.58 6.32
N THR A 320 2.18 22.28 5.28
CA THR A 320 1.06 23.13 4.85
C THR A 320 -0.11 22.97 5.83
N GLU A 321 -0.35 24.02 6.61
CA GLU A 321 -1.35 23.99 7.69
C GLU A 321 -2.49 24.99 7.50
N LEU A 322 -2.26 26.01 6.67
CA LEU A 322 -3.22 27.07 6.40
C LEU A 322 -4.03 26.70 5.16
N ARG A 323 -5.32 27.02 5.15
CA ARG A 323 -6.22 26.71 4.05
C ARG A 323 -6.74 27.99 3.40
N ASP A 324 -6.41 28.18 2.12
CA ASP A 324 -7.06 29.15 1.25
C ASP A 324 -7.94 28.43 0.22
N LYS A 325 -9.25 28.45 0.45
CA LYS A 325 -10.25 27.68 -0.31
C LYS A 325 -9.91 26.17 -0.32
N GLU A 326 -9.46 25.63 -1.44
CA GLU A 326 -9.06 24.22 -1.61
C GLU A 326 -7.54 24.03 -1.51
N LYS A 327 -6.79 25.13 -1.41
CA LYS A 327 -5.34 25.15 -1.40
C LYS A 327 -4.81 25.18 0.03
N PHE A 328 -3.92 24.24 0.35
CA PHE A 328 -3.21 24.21 1.62
C PHE A 328 -1.82 24.79 1.42
N VAL A 329 -1.47 25.78 2.23
CA VAL A 329 -0.31 26.65 1.98
C VAL A 329 0.67 26.66 3.15
N TRP A 330 1.93 26.89 2.82
CA TRP A 330 2.98 27.26 3.75
C TRP A 330 3.85 28.34 3.10
N ARG A 331 4.29 29.31 3.91
CA ARG A 331 5.24 30.33 3.49
C ARG A 331 6.32 30.45 4.56
N GLY A 332 7.57 30.52 4.12
CA GLY A 332 8.71 30.75 4.99
C GLY A 332 10.00 30.74 4.20
N GLU A 333 11.12 30.70 4.89
CA GLU A 333 12.44 30.55 4.29
C GLU A 333 12.87 29.08 4.39
N LEU A 334 13.45 28.55 3.30
CA LEU A 334 14.13 27.26 3.32
C LEU A 334 15.61 27.46 3.05
N ASN A 335 16.45 26.82 3.85
CA ASN A 335 17.90 26.82 3.62
C ASN A 335 18.27 26.00 2.38
N ALA A 336 19.43 26.30 1.80
CA ALA A 336 20.05 25.43 0.79
C ALA A 336 20.10 23.97 1.26
N GLY A 337 19.67 23.04 0.43
CA GLY A 337 19.65 21.62 0.79
C GLY A 337 18.65 20.77 0.01
N SER A 338 18.52 19.52 0.47
CA SER A 338 17.54 18.56 -0.07
C SER A 338 16.49 18.25 0.98
N TYR A 339 15.23 18.32 0.57
CA TYR A 339 14.06 18.07 1.39
C TYR A 339 13.22 16.96 0.77
N LEU A 340 12.56 16.19 1.63
CA LEU A 340 11.57 15.20 1.23
C LEU A 340 10.18 15.77 1.53
N LEU A 341 9.35 15.77 0.50
CA LEU A 341 7.99 16.28 0.48
C LEU A 341 7.06 15.06 0.52
N MET A 342 6.30 14.96 1.60
CA MET A 342 5.37 13.84 1.84
C MET A 342 3.94 14.36 1.81
N PRO A 343 3.19 14.10 0.73
CA PRO A 343 1.76 14.36 0.66
C PRO A 343 1.03 13.60 1.77
N PHE A 344 -0.01 14.22 2.30
CA PHE A 344 -0.83 13.67 3.37
C PHE A 344 -2.28 14.05 3.15
N THR A 345 -3.17 13.10 3.41
CA THR A 345 -4.59 13.37 3.63
C THR A 345 -5.00 12.70 4.94
N THR A 346 -6.01 13.24 5.63
CA THR A 346 -6.53 12.58 6.82
C THR A 346 -7.30 11.30 6.52
N GLY A 347 -7.68 11.10 5.26
CA GLY A 347 -8.57 10.01 4.84
C GLY A 347 -10.02 10.19 5.30
N CYS A 348 -10.38 11.28 5.99
CA CYS A 348 -11.76 11.50 6.47
C CYS A 348 -12.79 11.50 5.32
N ARG A 349 -12.37 11.96 4.13
CA ARG A 349 -13.22 12.08 2.94
C ARG A 349 -12.73 11.24 1.74
N LEU A 350 -11.72 10.40 1.96
CA LEU A 350 -11.22 9.41 0.99
C LEU A 350 -11.33 8.03 1.66
N MET A 351 -12.50 7.41 1.54
CA MET A 351 -12.82 6.13 2.17
C MET A 351 -13.55 5.21 1.21
N LYS A 352 -13.41 3.91 1.41
CA LYS A 352 -14.13 2.90 0.63
C LYS A 352 -15.63 3.11 0.78
N SER A 353 -16.31 3.28 -0.35
CA SER A 353 -17.76 3.43 -0.36
C SER A 353 -18.41 2.13 0.11
N THR A 354 -19.15 2.18 1.22
CA THR A 354 -19.99 1.06 1.70
C THR A 354 -21.31 0.95 0.93
N ARG A 355 -21.58 1.84 -0.03
CA ARG A 355 -22.77 1.77 -0.86
C ARG A 355 -22.63 0.62 -1.85
N LYS A 356 -23.47 -0.40 -1.69
CA LYS A 356 -23.69 -1.43 -2.71
C LYS A 356 -24.22 -0.76 -3.98
N THR A 357 -23.35 -0.46 -4.92
CA THR A 357 -23.75 -0.12 -6.28
C THR A 357 -24.10 -1.43 -6.99
N SER A 358 -25.37 -1.79 -6.90
CA SER A 358 -26.02 -2.77 -7.76
C SER A 358 -26.12 -2.19 -9.18
N THR A 359 -24.99 -2.04 -9.85
CA THR A 359 -24.94 -1.61 -11.25
C THR A 359 -24.11 -2.60 -12.06
N LYS A 360 -24.61 -2.91 -13.25
CA LYS A 360 -23.86 -3.65 -14.26
C LYS A 360 -22.56 -2.88 -14.56
N PRO A 361 -21.40 -3.55 -14.67
CA PRO A 361 -20.15 -2.90 -15.10
C PRO A 361 -20.35 -2.06 -16.35
N ALA A 362 -19.71 -0.90 -16.39
CA ALA A 362 -19.65 -0.07 -17.59
C ALA A 362 -19.04 -0.87 -18.75
N LEU A 363 -19.44 -0.54 -19.97
CA LEU A 363 -18.85 -1.19 -21.14
C LEU A 363 -17.56 -0.44 -21.49
N LEU A 364 -16.43 -1.14 -21.56
CA LEU A 364 -15.12 -0.54 -21.87
C LEU A 364 -14.85 -0.47 -23.37
N VAL A 365 -15.31 -1.48 -24.11
CA VAL A 365 -15.12 -1.60 -25.55
C VAL A 365 -16.41 -1.98 -26.28
N ASN A 366 -16.57 -1.44 -27.48
CA ASN A 366 -17.62 -1.78 -28.42
C ASN A 366 -17.02 -2.47 -29.64
N ARG A 367 -17.78 -3.36 -30.28
CA ARG A 367 -17.49 -3.81 -31.63
C ARG A 367 -18.27 -2.96 -32.62
N THR A 368 -17.58 -2.40 -33.60
CA THR A 368 -18.20 -1.64 -34.69
C THR A 368 -18.93 -2.59 -35.65
N GLN A 369 -19.63 -2.02 -36.63
CA GLN A 369 -20.28 -2.81 -37.68
C GLN A 369 -19.26 -3.56 -38.56
N SER A 370 -18.01 -3.09 -38.65
CA SER A 370 -16.91 -3.76 -39.35
C SER A 370 -16.30 -4.91 -38.54
N GLY A 371 -16.68 -5.07 -37.26
CA GLY A 371 -16.14 -6.09 -36.36
C GLY A 371 -14.89 -5.65 -35.58
N GLU A 372 -14.38 -4.45 -35.85
CA GLU A 372 -13.25 -3.84 -35.16
C GLU A 372 -13.65 -3.39 -33.75
N LEU A 373 -12.70 -3.43 -32.81
CA LEU A 373 -12.92 -2.96 -31.45
C LEU A 373 -12.62 -1.46 -31.35
N GLU A 374 -13.46 -0.76 -30.59
CA GLU A 374 -13.26 0.64 -30.23
C GLU A 374 -13.50 0.85 -28.73
N LEU A 375 -12.70 1.71 -28.11
CA LEU A 375 -12.94 2.13 -26.73
C LEU A 375 -14.23 2.96 -26.65
N THR A 376 -15.05 2.73 -25.62
CA THR A 376 -16.24 3.54 -25.37
C THR A 376 -15.89 4.97 -25.01
N LYS A 377 -16.83 5.90 -25.19
CA LYS A 377 -16.62 7.32 -24.88
C LYS A 377 -16.30 7.51 -23.39
N GLU A 378 -17.00 6.78 -22.54
CA GLU A 378 -16.85 6.81 -21.10
C GLU A 378 -15.48 6.27 -20.69
N PHE A 379 -15.01 5.17 -21.30
CA PHE A 379 -13.69 4.63 -21.00
C PHE A 379 -12.55 5.52 -21.52
N LYS A 380 -12.70 6.12 -22.72
CA LYS A 380 -11.76 7.15 -23.21
C LYS A 380 -11.64 8.34 -22.26
N ALA A 381 -12.74 8.75 -21.63
CA ALA A 381 -12.72 9.81 -20.63
C ALA A 381 -11.95 9.37 -19.37
N ALA A 382 -12.19 8.16 -18.86
CA ALA A 382 -11.44 7.62 -17.73
C ALA A 382 -9.93 7.48 -18.02
N LEU A 383 -9.55 7.01 -19.20
CA LEU A 383 -8.13 6.96 -19.62
C LEU A 383 -7.52 8.35 -19.79
N SER A 384 -8.30 9.33 -20.24
CA SER A 384 -7.84 10.72 -20.35
C SER A 384 -7.60 11.35 -18.98
N ASP A 385 -8.44 11.03 -17.99
CA ASP A 385 -8.24 11.41 -16.60
C ASP A 385 -6.99 10.73 -16.03
N ILE A 386 -6.81 9.42 -16.26
CA ILE A 386 -5.61 8.67 -15.87
C ILE A 386 -4.35 9.34 -16.45
N PHE A 387 -4.37 9.70 -17.73
CA PHE A 387 -3.27 10.42 -18.39
C PHE A 387 -2.91 11.70 -17.63
N GLU A 388 -3.89 12.54 -17.27
CA GLU A 388 -3.64 13.76 -16.47
C GLU A 388 -3.04 13.48 -15.09
N VAL A 389 -3.36 12.32 -14.50
CA VAL A 389 -2.85 11.93 -13.18
C VAL A 389 -1.39 11.48 -13.26
N ILE A 390 -1.01 10.79 -14.34
CA ILE A 390 0.33 10.23 -14.52
C ILE A 390 1.29 11.16 -15.27
N ASP A 391 0.78 12.20 -15.94
CA ASP A 391 1.55 13.36 -16.43
C ASP A 391 1.97 14.22 -15.22
N LEU A 392 3.03 13.79 -14.55
CA LEU A 392 3.48 14.29 -13.25
C LEU A 392 4.04 15.71 -13.36
N ASP A 393 4.74 16.03 -14.45
CA ASP A 393 5.28 17.37 -14.66
C ASP A 393 4.28 18.34 -15.33
N GLY A 394 3.17 17.83 -15.86
CA GLY A 394 2.15 18.63 -16.52
C GLY A 394 2.54 19.08 -17.93
N SER A 395 3.49 18.40 -18.56
CA SER A 395 3.94 18.66 -19.93
C SER A 395 2.87 18.34 -20.98
N GLY A 396 1.88 17.51 -20.63
CA GLY A 396 0.90 16.97 -21.55
C GLY A 396 1.43 15.81 -22.40
N LEU A 397 2.58 15.26 -22.03
CA LEU A 397 3.25 14.10 -22.61
C LEU A 397 3.63 13.14 -21.47
N LEU A 398 3.87 11.87 -21.78
CA LEU A 398 4.37 10.91 -20.79
C LEU A 398 5.79 10.50 -21.13
N SER A 399 6.70 10.81 -20.22
CA SER A 399 8.03 10.25 -20.18
C SER A 399 8.01 8.76 -19.76
N LEU A 400 9.14 8.07 -19.96
CA LEU A 400 9.31 6.68 -19.48
C LEU A 400 9.16 6.59 -17.95
N GLU A 401 9.60 7.61 -17.21
CA GLU A 401 9.49 7.63 -15.74
C GLU A 401 8.02 7.68 -15.31
N GLU A 402 7.22 8.53 -15.96
CA GLU A 402 5.79 8.68 -15.72
C GLU A 402 4.99 7.46 -16.15
N TYR A 403 5.31 6.88 -17.30
CA TYR A 403 4.70 5.63 -17.75
C TYR A 403 5.05 4.47 -16.80
N ASN A 404 6.28 4.42 -16.30
CA ASN A 404 6.68 3.43 -15.30
C ASN A 404 5.97 3.59 -13.96
N PHE A 405 5.58 4.80 -13.59
CA PHE A 405 4.73 5.00 -12.42
C PHE A 405 3.35 4.35 -12.61
N PHE A 406 2.76 4.51 -13.79
CA PHE A 406 1.52 3.83 -14.17
C PHE A 406 1.66 2.30 -14.13
N GLU A 407 2.64 1.74 -14.84
CA GLU A 407 2.90 0.28 -14.89
C GLU A 407 3.15 -0.31 -13.50
N GLN A 408 3.99 0.35 -12.70
CA GLN A 408 4.29 -0.13 -11.35
C GLN A 408 3.03 -0.21 -10.48
N ARG A 409 2.02 0.64 -10.74
CA ARG A 409 0.77 0.68 -9.98
C ARG A 409 -0.27 -0.32 -10.50
N THR A 410 -0.30 -0.60 -11.79
CA THR A 410 -1.32 -1.43 -12.46
C THR A 410 -0.87 -2.88 -12.64
N SER A 411 0.36 -3.09 -13.11
CA SER A 411 0.93 -4.41 -13.39
C SER A 411 1.94 -4.86 -12.33
N GLY A 412 2.54 -3.90 -11.60
CA GLY A 412 3.63 -4.17 -10.66
C GLY A 412 4.99 -4.31 -11.35
N GLU A 413 5.05 -4.08 -12.66
CA GLU A 413 6.24 -4.19 -13.50
C GLU A 413 6.73 -2.80 -13.93
N LYS A 414 7.89 -2.76 -14.59
CA LYS A 414 8.41 -1.56 -15.23
C LYS A 414 8.69 -1.87 -16.70
N CYS A 415 8.33 -0.92 -17.54
CA CYS A 415 8.77 -0.79 -18.92
C CYS A 415 10.27 -0.42 -18.93
N ASP A 416 11.08 -1.25 -19.57
CA ASP A 416 12.49 -0.96 -19.82
C ASP A 416 12.65 -0.04 -21.05
N GLU A 417 13.88 0.43 -21.31
CA GLU A 417 14.15 1.37 -22.39
C GLU A 417 13.90 0.77 -23.78
N ASP A 418 14.17 -0.54 -23.94
CA ASP A 418 13.94 -1.28 -25.18
C ASP A 418 12.43 -1.37 -25.48
N ALA A 419 11.64 -1.71 -24.46
CA ALA A 419 10.19 -1.73 -24.56
C ALA A 419 9.62 -0.34 -24.86
N TRP A 420 10.16 0.68 -24.20
CA TRP A 420 9.74 2.06 -24.43
C TRP A 420 10.06 2.54 -25.84
N ALA A 421 11.21 2.17 -26.41
CA ALA A 421 11.56 2.51 -27.79
C ALA A 421 10.52 1.99 -28.78
N ILE A 422 10.11 0.73 -28.63
CA ILE A 422 9.08 0.10 -29.46
C ILE A 422 7.70 0.75 -29.23
N CYS A 423 7.38 1.14 -27.99
CA CYS A 423 6.19 1.93 -27.71
C CYS A 423 6.20 3.25 -28.50
N LYS A 424 7.34 3.94 -28.54
CA LYS A 424 7.46 5.22 -29.26
C LYS A 424 7.38 5.09 -30.78
N GLU A 425 7.79 3.94 -31.33
CA GLU A 425 7.71 3.65 -32.76
C GLU A 425 6.28 3.29 -33.21
N ASN A 426 5.51 2.64 -32.34
CA ASN A 426 4.19 2.09 -32.70
C ASN A 426 3.01 3.00 -32.36
N PHE A 427 3.19 3.99 -31.48
CA PHE A 427 2.11 4.84 -30.99
C PHE A 427 2.41 6.33 -31.20
N ASP A 428 1.38 7.18 -31.14
CA ASP A 428 1.54 8.63 -31.30
C ASP A 428 2.44 9.22 -30.19
N THR A 429 3.56 9.81 -30.62
CA THR A 429 4.56 10.44 -29.76
C THR A 429 4.92 11.85 -30.20
N ARG A 430 5.42 12.66 -29.27
CA ARG A 430 5.97 13.99 -29.53
C ARG A 430 7.16 14.21 -28.62
N LYS A 431 8.27 14.75 -29.17
CA LYS A 431 9.54 14.93 -28.42
C LYS A 431 10.02 13.66 -27.73
N ASP A 432 9.86 12.50 -28.38
CA ASP A 432 10.20 11.18 -27.84
C ASP A 432 9.42 10.78 -26.56
N GLU A 433 8.25 11.38 -26.34
CA GLU A 433 7.35 11.10 -25.22
C GLU A 433 5.95 10.74 -25.74
N LEU A 434 5.21 9.92 -24.99
CA LEU A 434 3.91 9.39 -25.42
C LEU A 434 2.83 10.47 -25.29
N THR A 435 2.06 10.70 -26.35
CA THR A 435 0.95 11.66 -26.26
C THR A 435 -0.27 11.00 -25.61
N ARG A 436 -1.28 11.80 -25.25
CA ARG A 436 -2.58 11.28 -24.81
C ARG A 436 -3.21 10.35 -25.85
N GLN A 437 -3.09 10.69 -27.13
CA GLN A 437 -3.65 9.88 -28.20
C GLN A 437 -2.92 8.54 -28.29
N GLY A 438 -1.58 8.55 -28.22
CA GLY A 438 -0.79 7.32 -28.17
C GLY A 438 -1.12 6.45 -26.95
N PHE A 439 -1.35 7.05 -25.78
CA PHE A 439 -1.78 6.33 -24.58
C PHE A 439 -3.16 5.66 -24.74
N LEU A 440 -4.11 6.31 -25.42
CA LEU A 440 -5.40 5.70 -25.74
C LEU A 440 -5.26 4.54 -26.73
N GLU A 441 -4.39 4.69 -27.73
CA GLU A 441 -4.10 3.65 -28.73
C GLU A 441 -3.44 2.42 -28.10
N LEU A 442 -2.53 2.63 -27.15
CA LEU A 442 -1.89 1.57 -26.38
C LEU A 442 -2.92 0.74 -25.60
N ASN A 443 -3.84 1.39 -24.89
CA ASN A 443 -4.90 0.70 -24.16
C ASN A 443 -5.93 0.03 -25.10
N LEU A 444 -6.12 0.57 -26.31
CA LEU A 444 -6.94 -0.09 -27.34
C LEU A 444 -6.25 -1.33 -27.91
N MET A 445 -4.94 -1.31 -28.08
CA MET A 445 -4.16 -2.49 -28.49
C MET A 445 -4.27 -3.60 -27.43
N GLU A 446 -4.15 -3.27 -26.14
CA GLU A 446 -4.35 -4.25 -25.06
C GLU A 446 -5.75 -4.89 -25.12
N ALA A 447 -6.78 -4.09 -25.43
CA ALA A 447 -8.13 -4.62 -25.62
C ALA A 447 -8.22 -5.57 -26.81
N ASN A 448 -7.55 -5.26 -27.92
CA ASN A 448 -7.53 -6.08 -29.13
C ASN A 448 -6.81 -7.42 -28.91
N ASP A 449 -5.67 -7.42 -28.22
CA ASP A 449 -4.87 -8.63 -27.91
C ASP A 449 -5.65 -9.67 -27.11
N ARG A 450 -6.69 -9.22 -26.39
CA ARG A 450 -7.60 -10.07 -25.63
C ARG A 450 -8.96 -10.28 -26.32
N GLU A 451 -9.05 -10.02 -27.61
CA GLU A 451 -10.28 -10.12 -28.42
C GLU A 451 -11.47 -9.34 -27.83
N GLY A 452 -11.18 -8.25 -27.11
CA GLY A 452 -12.16 -7.38 -26.46
C GLY A 452 -12.58 -7.83 -25.05
N ASP A 453 -11.88 -8.79 -24.44
CA ASP A 453 -12.09 -9.16 -23.03
C ASP A 453 -11.61 -8.03 -22.10
N PRO A 454 -12.52 -7.39 -21.34
CA PRO A 454 -12.20 -6.19 -20.58
C PRO A 454 -11.52 -6.45 -19.23
N ARG A 455 -11.22 -7.71 -18.87
CA ARG A 455 -10.74 -8.07 -17.52
C ARG A 455 -9.44 -7.37 -17.13
N ASP A 456 -8.46 -7.34 -18.01
CA ASP A 456 -7.15 -6.73 -17.72
C ASP A 456 -7.29 -5.20 -17.61
N LEU A 457 -8.08 -4.59 -18.50
CA LEU A 457 -8.43 -3.17 -18.43
C LEU A 457 -9.17 -2.80 -17.13
N TRP A 458 -10.01 -3.69 -16.60
CA TRP A 458 -10.67 -3.49 -15.32
C TRP A 458 -9.69 -3.53 -14.15
N LEU A 459 -8.67 -4.40 -14.18
CA LEU A 459 -7.62 -4.40 -13.15
C LEU A 459 -6.85 -3.08 -13.16
N THR A 460 -6.54 -2.55 -14.35
CA THR A 460 -5.93 -1.23 -14.52
C THR A 460 -6.79 -0.12 -13.93
N LEU A 461 -8.10 -0.10 -14.25
CA LEU A 461 -9.03 0.89 -13.72
C LEU A 461 -9.17 0.83 -12.19
N GLU A 462 -9.32 -0.38 -11.63
CA GLU A 462 -9.42 -0.58 -10.19
C GLU A 462 -8.13 -0.14 -9.47
N ALA A 463 -6.96 -0.47 -10.03
CA ALA A 463 -5.67 -0.02 -9.52
C ALA A 463 -5.51 1.51 -9.53
N MET A 464 -6.13 2.19 -10.50
CA MET A 464 -6.15 3.66 -10.58
C MET A 464 -7.29 4.30 -9.77
N GLY A 465 -8.07 3.51 -9.02
CA GLY A 465 -9.09 3.98 -8.09
C GLY A 465 -10.49 4.19 -8.70
N TYR A 466 -10.75 3.62 -9.89
CA TYR A 466 -12.06 3.64 -10.53
C TYR A 466 -12.95 2.49 -10.06
N ASN A 467 -14.24 2.78 -9.90
CA ASN A 467 -15.25 1.76 -9.68
C ASN A 467 -15.80 1.20 -11.02
N GLN A 468 -16.65 0.18 -10.91
CA GLN A 468 -17.32 -0.49 -12.04
C GLN A 468 -18.28 0.43 -12.84
N SER A 469 -18.50 1.68 -12.41
CA SER A 469 -19.26 2.71 -13.13
C SER A 469 -18.36 3.77 -13.77
N LEU A 470 -17.04 3.53 -13.84
CA LEU A 470 -16.02 4.47 -14.33
C LEU A 470 -15.99 5.80 -13.55
N GLU A 471 -16.30 5.75 -12.25
CA GLU A 471 -16.12 6.88 -11.35
C GLU A 471 -14.87 6.66 -10.50
N MET A 472 -13.97 7.64 -10.47
CA MET A 472 -12.83 7.63 -9.57
C MET A 472 -13.30 7.94 -8.14
N VAL A 473 -13.24 6.94 -7.26
CA VAL A 473 -13.77 6.98 -5.89
C VAL A 473 -12.78 6.53 -4.83
N GLU A 474 -11.74 5.80 -5.24
CA GLU A 474 -10.65 5.31 -4.37
C GLU A 474 -9.32 6.01 -4.66
N ALA A 475 -9.37 7.13 -5.36
CA ALA A 475 -8.23 7.97 -5.64
C ALA A 475 -8.56 9.47 -5.50
N CYS A 476 -7.55 10.27 -5.16
CA CYS A 476 -7.63 11.73 -5.10
C CYS A 476 -6.36 12.34 -5.74
N PRO A 477 -6.42 12.71 -7.02
CA PRO A 477 -5.39 13.48 -7.69
C PRO A 477 -5.14 14.81 -6.97
N PHE A 478 -3.89 15.26 -6.95
CA PHE A 478 -3.47 16.53 -6.38
C PHE A 478 -2.34 17.16 -7.19
N VAL A 479 -2.08 18.43 -6.90
CA VAL A 479 -0.94 19.17 -7.45
C VAL A 479 -0.19 19.88 -6.32
N ILE A 480 1.13 19.83 -6.42
CA ILE A 480 2.09 20.55 -5.57
C ILE A 480 2.68 21.68 -6.41
N GLU A 481 2.65 22.89 -5.86
CA GLU A 481 3.27 24.07 -6.49
C GLU A 481 4.32 24.63 -5.51
N VAL A 482 5.54 24.82 -6.01
CA VAL A 482 6.68 25.37 -5.27
C VAL A 482 7.09 26.66 -5.96
N TYR A 483 7.00 27.77 -5.22
CA TYR A 483 7.50 29.06 -5.66
C TYR A 483 8.69 29.45 -4.80
N CYS A 484 9.78 29.87 -5.43
CA CYS A 484 11.01 30.32 -4.79
C CYS A 484 11.36 31.72 -5.30
N GLU A 485 11.71 32.63 -4.39
CA GLU A 485 11.90 34.05 -4.71
C GLU A 485 13.02 34.27 -5.73
N ASP A 486 14.22 33.76 -5.44
CA ASP A 486 15.44 34.12 -6.19
C ASP A 486 16.07 32.94 -6.95
N VAL A 487 15.65 31.71 -6.66
CA VAL A 487 16.30 30.49 -7.18
C VAL A 487 15.31 29.52 -7.80
N LYS A 488 15.75 28.81 -8.83
CA LYS A 488 14.99 27.71 -9.40
C LYS A 488 15.24 26.44 -8.58
N ALA A 489 14.23 26.01 -7.84
CA ALA A 489 14.23 24.71 -7.20
C ALA A 489 14.09 23.57 -8.22
N THR A 490 14.55 22.37 -7.86
CA THR A 490 14.24 21.15 -8.62
C THR A 490 13.37 20.22 -7.79
N LEU A 491 12.36 19.64 -8.42
CA LEU A 491 11.42 18.72 -7.80
C LEU A 491 11.44 17.43 -8.60
N GLN A 492 11.72 16.32 -7.92
CA GLN A 492 11.82 14.99 -8.54
C GLN A 492 10.94 14.01 -7.78
N THR A 493 10.41 13.02 -8.48
CA THR A 493 9.69 11.93 -7.82
C THR A 493 10.67 11.06 -7.03
N VAL A 494 10.18 10.45 -5.96
CA VAL A 494 10.87 9.41 -5.22
C VAL A 494 10.04 8.14 -5.37
N HIS A 495 10.68 6.96 -5.33
CA HIS A 495 9.99 5.68 -5.38
C HIS A 495 8.74 5.66 -4.48
N LEU A 496 7.72 4.91 -4.92
CA LEU A 496 6.51 4.56 -4.19
C LEU A 496 6.85 3.65 -2.98
N ASP A 497 7.74 4.10 -2.10
CA ASP A 497 7.83 3.57 -0.74
C ASP A 497 6.69 4.20 0.04
N SER A 498 5.94 3.38 0.75
CA SER A 498 4.82 3.78 1.59
C SER A 498 5.14 5.05 2.40
N GLY A 499 6.39 5.23 2.87
CA GLY A 499 6.78 6.42 3.66
C GLY A 499 6.00 6.55 4.97
N ILE A 500 5.08 5.62 5.24
CA ILE A 500 4.03 5.71 6.24
C ILE A 500 4.64 5.91 7.62
N LYS A 501 5.76 5.24 7.90
CA LYS A 501 6.47 5.39 9.18
C LYS A 501 6.99 6.81 9.38
N MET A 502 7.62 7.39 8.36
CA MET A 502 8.19 8.74 8.41
C MET A 502 7.06 9.78 8.42
N LEU A 503 6.07 9.61 7.56
CA LEU A 503 4.89 10.47 7.50
C LEU A 503 4.13 10.47 8.83
N ASN A 504 3.85 9.29 9.40
CA ASN A 504 3.22 9.17 10.73
C ASN A 504 4.06 9.86 11.81
N SER A 505 5.37 9.71 11.78
CA SER A 505 6.27 10.37 12.73
C SER A 505 6.21 11.90 12.57
N SER A 506 6.17 12.40 11.34
CA SER A 506 6.02 13.83 11.04
C SER A 506 4.66 14.38 11.47
N VAL A 507 3.57 13.66 11.21
CA VAL A 507 2.22 14.01 11.68
C VAL A 507 2.20 14.06 13.21
N GLN A 508 2.74 13.06 13.90
CA GLN A 508 2.84 13.04 15.35
C GLN A 508 3.65 14.23 15.89
N ARG A 509 4.81 14.54 15.30
CA ARG A 509 5.64 15.69 15.70
C ARG A 509 4.88 17.01 15.49
N SER A 510 4.22 17.19 14.35
CA SER A 510 3.44 18.41 14.05
C SER A 510 2.32 18.68 15.05
N ILE A 511 1.67 17.61 15.55
CA ILE A 511 0.62 17.70 16.56
C ILE A 511 1.23 17.97 17.93
N THR A 512 2.22 17.18 18.32
CA THR A 512 2.80 17.24 19.68
C THR A 512 3.63 18.51 19.93
N SER A 513 4.11 19.20 18.89
CA SER A 513 4.80 20.49 19.04
C SER A 513 3.84 21.68 19.21
N LYS A 514 2.59 21.55 18.78
CA LYS A 514 1.59 22.63 18.77
C LYS A 514 0.42 22.43 19.74
N ALA A 515 0.26 21.22 20.28
CA ALA A 515 -0.81 20.89 21.22
C ALA A 515 -0.28 20.69 22.64
N GLU A 516 -1.04 21.15 23.63
CA GLU A 516 -0.77 20.87 25.03
C GLU A 516 -1.08 19.41 25.37
N ALA A 517 -0.21 18.81 26.19
CA ALA A 517 -0.38 17.44 26.66
C ALA A 517 -1.34 17.39 27.85
N ARG A 518 -2.37 16.54 27.80
CA ARG A 518 -3.29 16.29 28.92
C ARG A 518 -3.22 14.84 29.34
N SER A 519 -2.94 14.57 30.61
CA SER A 519 -2.90 13.21 31.15
C SER A 519 -4.29 12.62 31.31
N LEU A 520 -4.46 11.34 31.01
CA LEU A 520 -5.68 10.61 31.36
C LEU A 520 -5.78 10.46 32.88
N LYS A 521 -6.94 10.81 33.44
CA LYS A 521 -7.14 10.91 34.89
C LYS A 521 -6.85 9.59 35.61
N GLY A 522 -5.77 9.48 36.39
CA GLY A 522 -5.39 8.23 37.08
C GLY A 522 -4.38 7.35 36.32
N GLN A 523 -3.91 7.82 35.17
CA GLN A 523 -2.81 7.23 34.39
C GLN A 523 -1.93 8.38 33.85
N GLU A 524 -1.11 8.96 34.73
CA GLU A 524 -0.27 10.14 34.44
C GLU A 524 0.72 9.92 33.29
N ASN A 525 1.07 8.66 33.03
CA ASN A 525 1.96 8.26 31.95
C ASN A 525 1.27 8.14 30.58
N VAL A 526 -0.04 8.34 30.49
CA VAL A 526 -0.77 8.34 29.20
C VAL A 526 -1.24 9.77 28.91
N LEU A 527 -0.64 10.38 27.88
CA LEU A 527 -0.89 11.77 27.50
C LEU A 527 -1.68 11.83 26.20
N VAL A 528 -2.69 12.68 26.15
CA VAL A 528 -3.47 13.00 24.97
C VAL A 528 -3.11 14.42 24.51
N TYR A 529 -2.71 14.53 23.26
CA TYR A 529 -2.47 15.80 22.56
C TYR A 529 -3.63 16.00 21.59
N THR A 530 -4.31 17.14 21.67
CA THR A 530 -5.38 17.50 20.73
C THR A 530 -5.02 18.79 20.04
N TYR A 531 -4.61 18.70 18.78
CA TYR A 531 -4.30 19.85 17.94
C TYR A 531 -5.55 20.32 17.19
N LYS A 532 -5.86 21.61 17.32
CA LYS A 532 -6.92 22.30 16.59
C LYS A 532 -6.29 23.11 15.46
N GLY A 533 -6.39 22.62 14.22
CA GLY A 533 -6.04 23.37 13.02
C GLY A 533 -7.21 24.21 12.51
N GLU A 534 -7.07 24.81 11.32
CA GLU A 534 -8.13 25.63 10.71
C GLU A 534 -9.33 24.80 10.24
N SER A 535 -9.07 23.64 9.63
CA SER A 535 -10.09 22.80 8.98
C SER A 535 -10.22 21.39 9.58
N ARG A 536 -9.33 21.02 10.51
CA ARG A 536 -9.29 19.69 11.12
C ARG A 536 -8.84 19.73 12.58
N ILE A 537 -9.29 18.74 13.34
CA ILE A 537 -8.83 18.44 14.69
C ILE A 537 -8.12 17.08 14.64
N SER A 538 -6.89 17.02 15.16
CA SER A 538 -6.07 15.80 15.17
C SER A 538 -5.65 15.48 16.58
N SER A 539 -5.74 14.21 16.97
CA SER A 539 -5.34 13.77 18.31
C SER A 539 -4.24 12.71 18.27
N VAL A 540 -3.27 12.81 19.18
CA VAL A 540 -2.19 11.84 19.38
C VAL A 540 -2.21 11.36 20.83
N ILE A 541 -2.07 10.06 21.03
CA ILE A 541 -1.90 9.46 22.35
C ILE A 541 -0.44 9.05 22.50
N ALA A 542 0.21 9.54 23.55
CA ALA A 542 1.56 9.13 23.95
C ALA A 542 1.47 8.25 25.20
N ASN A 543 1.94 7.01 25.07
CA ASN A 543 2.06 6.08 26.18
C ASN A 543 3.50 6.10 26.68
N LYS A 544 3.75 6.79 27.80
CA LYS A 544 5.06 6.83 28.48
C LYS A 544 5.27 5.68 29.47
N SER A 545 4.27 4.80 29.63
CA SER A 545 4.37 3.65 30.52
C SER A 545 5.16 2.50 29.89
N ASN A 546 5.48 1.49 30.70
CA ASN A 546 6.16 0.27 30.27
C ASN A 546 5.19 -0.83 29.80
N GLN A 547 3.88 -0.56 29.76
CA GLN A 547 2.86 -1.53 29.34
C GLN A 547 2.04 -0.98 28.19
N LYS A 548 1.48 -1.85 27.36
CA LYS A 548 0.49 -1.47 26.35
C LYS A 548 -0.74 -0.90 27.07
N VAL A 549 -1.32 0.16 26.53
CA VAL A 549 -2.57 0.73 27.05
C VAL A 549 -3.64 0.75 25.96
N THR A 550 -4.87 0.44 26.32
CA THR A 550 -6.01 0.54 25.40
C THR A 550 -6.87 1.72 25.82
N VAL A 551 -6.97 2.71 24.94
CA VAL A 551 -7.76 3.92 25.17
C VAL A 551 -9.03 3.85 24.34
N HIS A 552 -10.17 3.86 25.02
CA HIS A 552 -11.49 3.99 24.41
C HIS A 552 -11.76 5.44 24.06
N ILE A 553 -12.15 5.69 22.81
CA ILE A 553 -12.45 7.02 22.26
C ILE A 553 -13.94 7.05 21.95
N ASN A 554 -14.65 8.04 22.50
CA ASN A 554 -16.06 8.26 22.21
C ASN A 554 -16.27 9.69 21.69
N ASN A 555 -16.69 9.80 20.43
CA ASN A 555 -17.04 11.03 19.74
C ASN A 555 -18.55 11.17 19.48
N GLU A 556 -19.43 10.37 20.07
CA GLU A 556 -20.88 10.33 19.76
C GLU A 556 -21.58 11.68 19.96
N GLN A 557 -21.06 12.52 20.86
CA GLN A 557 -21.59 13.85 21.11
C GLN A 557 -21.08 14.90 20.10
N SER A 558 -20.20 14.51 19.18
CA SER A 558 -19.73 15.38 18.12
C SER A 558 -20.83 15.59 17.08
N LYS A 559 -20.91 16.79 16.52
CA LYS A 559 -21.94 17.17 15.54
C LYS A 559 -21.30 17.72 14.29
N ASN A 560 -21.87 17.39 13.13
CA ASN A 560 -21.34 17.78 11.82
C ASN A 560 -19.85 17.38 11.65
N CYS A 561 -19.51 16.16 12.09
CA CYS A 561 -18.14 15.65 12.10
C CYS A 561 -18.01 14.37 11.26
N VAL A 562 -16.92 14.26 10.52
CA VAL A 562 -16.43 13.03 9.90
C VAL A 562 -15.07 12.67 10.49
N SER A 563 -14.83 11.38 10.74
CA SER A 563 -13.61 10.87 11.39
C SER A 563 -12.84 9.96 10.45
N SER A 564 -11.51 10.03 10.51
CA SER A 564 -10.60 9.13 9.78
C SER A 564 -10.74 7.66 10.17
N ARG A 565 -11.45 7.36 11.26
CA ARG A 565 -11.75 5.98 11.69
C ARG A 565 -13.06 5.44 11.14
N GLY A 566 -13.89 6.28 10.51
CA GLY A 566 -15.23 5.89 10.04
C GLY A 566 -16.23 5.53 11.17
N MET A 567 -15.84 5.65 12.44
CA MET A 567 -16.62 5.26 13.61
C MET A 567 -16.67 6.38 14.65
N SER A 568 -17.80 6.54 15.33
CA SER A 568 -17.94 7.47 16.45
C SER A 568 -17.32 6.94 17.74
N MET A 569 -17.26 5.62 17.92
CA MET A 569 -16.63 4.95 19.06
C MET A 569 -15.68 3.87 18.60
N PHE A 570 -14.49 3.83 19.19
CA PHE A 570 -13.47 2.82 18.89
C PHE A 570 -12.43 2.75 20.02
N ALA A 571 -11.59 1.73 20.00
CA ALA A 571 -10.48 1.57 20.92
C ALA A 571 -9.14 1.71 20.17
N VAL A 572 -8.16 2.35 20.81
CA VAL A 572 -6.81 2.52 20.29
C VAL A 572 -5.83 1.84 21.23
N GLU A 573 -5.12 0.83 20.72
CA GLU A 573 -4.07 0.14 21.47
C GLU A 573 -2.72 0.83 21.27
N VAL A 574 -2.20 1.48 22.29
CA VAL A 574 -0.93 2.22 22.22
C VAL A 574 0.18 1.40 22.90
N PRO A 575 1.17 0.88 22.15
CA PRO A 575 2.29 0.15 22.72
C PRO A 575 3.08 0.96 23.75
N ALA A 576 3.76 0.25 24.66
CA ALA A 576 4.62 0.86 25.67
C ALA A 576 5.66 1.79 25.03
N ARG A 577 5.88 2.96 25.63
CA ARG A 577 6.88 3.95 25.18
C ARG A 577 6.72 4.43 23.73
N THR A 578 5.51 4.39 23.18
CA THR A 578 5.22 4.85 21.81
C THR A 578 4.20 5.98 21.79
N LYS A 579 4.06 6.60 20.62
CA LYS A 579 3.01 7.56 20.30
C LYS A 579 2.22 7.03 19.11
N MET A 580 0.91 7.25 19.10
CA MET A 580 0.08 6.93 17.95
C MET A 580 -0.89 8.07 17.64
N VAL A 581 -1.08 8.31 16.34
CA VAL A 581 -2.17 9.16 15.88
C VAL A 581 -3.48 8.43 16.15
N CYS A 582 -4.28 9.03 17.03
CA CYS A 582 -5.53 8.45 17.48
C CYS A 582 -6.59 8.60 16.39
N GLN A 583 -6.83 9.83 15.97
CA GLN A 583 -7.85 10.18 14.97
C GLN A 583 -7.58 11.55 14.36
N HIS A 584 -8.13 11.73 13.17
CA HIS A 584 -8.40 13.02 12.57
C HIS A 584 -9.92 13.21 12.48
N VAL A 585 -10.38 14.43 12.72
CA VAL A 585 -11.78 14.81 12.61
C VAL A 585 -11.90 16.10 11.81
N MET A 586 -12.85 16.11 10.89
CA MET A 586 -13.17 17.24 10.01
C MET A 586 -14.67 17.51 10.02
N ALA A 587 -15.08 18.68 9.50
CA ALA A 587 -16.49 18.96 9.27
C ALA A 587 -17.08 17.99 8.23
N SER A 588 -18.29 17.46 8.46
CA SER A 588 -19.04 16.75 7.40
C SER A 588 -19.51 17.74 6.33
N ASN A 589 -19.97 18.92 6.76
CA ASN A 589 -20.31 20.07 5.93
C ASN A 589 -19.55 21.30 6.45
N ASP A 590 -18.62 21.82 5.65
CA ASP A 590 -17.76 22.95 6.05
C ASP A 590 -18.45 24.33 5.98
N GLN A 591 -19.66 24.37 5.42
CA GLN A 591 -20.53 25.56 5.42
C GLN A 591 -21.30 25.74 6.74
N GLN A 592 -21.22 24.76 7.64
CA GLN A 592 -21.90 24.78 8.93
C GLN A 592 -20.87 24.71 10.07
N GLU A 593 -21.24 25.28 11.22
CA GLU A 593 -20.49 25.10 12.46
C GLU A 593 -20.43 23.61 12.80
N TRP A 594 -19.33 23.17 13.42
CA TRP A 594 -19.18 21.80 13.88
C TRP A 594 -18.54 21.74 15.27
N THR A 595 -18.97 20.74 16.05
CA THR A 595 -18.53 20.59 17.44
C THR A 595 -17.88 19.23 17.61
N TYR A 596 -16.60 19.23 18.00
CA TYR A 596 -15.86 18.05 18.40
C TYR A 596 -16.01 17.85 19.91
N ASN A 597 -16.70 16.79 20.30
CA ASN A 597 -16.87 16.38 21.69
C ASN A 597 -16.34 14.95 21.83
N CYS A 598 -15.12 14.83 22.34
CA CYS A 598 -14.44 13.55 22.52
C CYS A 598 -14.25 13.24 24.01
N VAL A 599 -14.56 12.01 24.39
CA VAL A 599 -14.28 11.45 25.70
C VAL A 599 -13.31 10.28 25.55
N GLU A 600 -12.10 10.46 26.06
CA GLU A 600 -11.07 9.42 26.10
C GLU A 600 -11.08 8.73 27.47
N SER A 601 -11.11 7.40 27.52
CA SER A 601 -11.04 6.65 28.78
C SER A 601 -10.23 5.37 28.66
N ILE A 602 -9.57 4.96 29.73
CA ILE A 602 -8.76 3.73 29.69
C ILE A 602 -9.65 2.51 29.89
N ILE A 603 -9.43 1.51 29.04
CA ILE A 603 -9.97 0.17 29.23
C ILE A 603 -8.98 -0.59 30.12
N PRO A 604 -9.37 -1.02 31.33
CA PRO A 604 -8.51 -1.88 32.14
C PRO A 604 -8.13 -3.12 31.33
N SER A 605 -6.85 -3.45 31.27
CA SER A 605 -6.41 -4.75 30.80
C SER A 605 -7.01 -5.81 31.73
N LEU A 606 -7.87 -6.68 31.19
CA LEU A 606 -8.38 -7.85 31.90
C LEU A 606 -7.25 -8.81 32.26
#